data_AF-E8V6S4-F1
#
_entry.id   AF-E8V6S4-F1
#
_cell.length_a   1.000
_cell.length_b   1.000
_cell.length_c   1.000
_cell.angle_alpha   90.00
_cell.angle_beta   90.00
_cell.angle_gamma   90.00
#
_symmetry.space_group_name_H-M   'P 1'
#
loop_
_entity.id
_entity.type
_entity.pdbx_description
1 polymer ?
#
loop_
_entity_poly.entity_id
_entity_poly.type
_entity_poly.pdbx_seq_one_letter_code
_entity_poly.pdbx_strand_id
1 'polypeptide(L)'
;MPTPQQKIDAQLRPTQNFVATITWCRNRPSLTLLEIAWRWIFGIPTLLALMHYGSQILASVPWRSTGIAQLSINQLLTDPMRGSATVAQALMMVAPPALVVAKWLAPLLILAWAIVSALGRTLVLRRMDENLHARPFTLLVLNVVRLIPLCGGAALWWFALSAVAQKTILQPSEAGEEPQVMVYIAAAIALSLGLFLFWAAIGWIFTAAPLLAMRDGLGPVASLRAAMRLGGLRGGLVEINLVMGIVKIALLVLALVFSATPLPFQTVITDDFLFWWTFGVGVVYCIGSDFFHVARLAGYLHLWAATESVKS
;
A
#
# COMPACT_ATOMS: atom_id res chain seq x y z
N MET A 1 1.90 41.45 20.21
CA MET A 1 1.02 40.26 20.39
C MET A 1 0.80 39.64 19.02
N PRO A 2 0.93 38.31 18.86
CA PRO A 2 0.64 37.67 17.58
C PRO A 2 -0.82 37.94 17.21
N THR A 3 -1.08 38.29 15.94
CA THR A 3 -2.44 38.47 15.44
C THR A 3 -3.22 37.15 15.55
N PRO A 4 -4.57 37.17 15.60
CA PRO A 4 -5.37 35.95 15.57
C PRO A 4 -4.95 35.02 14.42
N GLN A 5 -4.66 35.60 13.25
CA GLN A 5 -4.09 34.91 12.08
C GLN A 5 -2.75 34.21 12.40
N GLN A 6 -1.82 34.87 13.10
CA GLN A 6 -0.53 34.27 13.48
C GLN A 6 -0.64 33.18 14.55
N LYS A 7 -1.63 33.25 15.44
CA LYS A 7 -1.94 32.15 16.37
C LYS A 7 -2.55 30.95 15.63
N ILE A 8 -3.39 31.23 14.64
CA ILE A 8 -3.95 30.24 13.73
C ILE A 8 -2.82 29.57 12.93
N ASP A 9 -1.92 30.34 12.32
CA ASP A 9 -0.79 29.83 11.54
C ASP A 9 0.23 29.06 12.40
N ALA A 10 0.40 29.42 13.68
CA ALA A 10 1.26 28.70 14.62
C ALA A 10 0.61 27.40 15.15
N GLN A 11 -0.71 27.39 15.41
CA GLN A 11 -1.45 26.17 15.77
C GLN A 11 -1.67 25.24 14.56
N LEU A 12 -1.65 25.78 13.35
CA LEU A 12 -1.89 25.04 12.12
C LEU A 12 -0.64 24.42 11.50
N ARG A 13 0.56 24.47 12.09
CA ARG A 13 1.74 23.77 11.54
C ARG A 13 1.55 22.25 11.65
N PRO A 14 1.03 21.56 10.62
CA PRO A 14 0.50 20.21 10.75
C PRO A 14 1.63 19.22 11.02
N THR A 15 2.79 19.45 10.42
CA THR A 15 4.02 18.67 10.62
C THR A 15 4.61 18.77 12.02
N GLN A 16 4.58 19.94 12.67
CA GLN A 16 5.10 20.09 14.04
C GLN A 16 4.18 19.39 15.05
N ASN A 17 2.86 19.51 14.86
CA ASN A 17 1.86 18.79 15.64
C ASN A 17 1.87 17.27 15.35
N PHE A 18 2.41 16.86 14.20
CA PHE A 18 2.49 15.45 13.83
C PHE A 18 3.45 14.69 14.74
N VAL A 19 4.57 15.29 15.15
CA VAL A 19 5.50 14.67 16.13
C VAL A 19 4.81 14.43 17.47
N ALA A 20 4.05 15.42 17.96
CA ALA A 20 3.24 15.26 19.17
C ALA A 20 2.18 14.16 19.00
N THR A 21 1.58 14.04 17.81
CA THR A 21 0.63 12.97 17.48
C THR A 21 1.29 11.58 17.48
N ILE A 22 2.51 11.45 16.98
CA ILE A 22 3.28 10.19 17.05
C ILE A 22 3.53 9.82 18.51
N THR A 23 3.98 10.77 19.35
CA THR A 23 4.19 10.55 20.78
C THR A 23 2.88 10.15 21.48
N TRP A 24 1.77 10.80 21.14
CA TRP A 24 0.44 10.46 21.65
C TRP A 24 0.03 9.02 21.28
N CYS A 25 0.31 8.58 20.05
CA CYS A 25 0.04 7.21 19.59
C CYS A 25 0.93 6.20 20.29
N ARG A 26 2.22 6.52 20.47
CA ARG A 26 3.18 5.68 21.20
C ARG A 26 2.74 5.45 22.64
N ASN A 27 2.16 6.46 23.29
CA ASN A 27 1.65 6.36 24.66
C ASN A 27 0.31 5.58 24.75
N ARG A 28 -0.31 5.23 23.63
CA ARG A 28 -1.54 4.43 23.54
C ARG A 28 -1.33 3.20 22.65
N PRO A 29 -0.48 2.24 23.06
CA PRO A 29 -0.16 1.07 22.24
C PRO A 29 -1.39 0.21 21.94
N SER A 30 -2.44 0.29 22.77
CA SER A 30 -3.71 -0.40 22.54
C SER A 30 -4.36 -0.06 21.19
N LEU A 31 -4.21 1.17 20.69
CA LEU A 31 -4.74 1.57 19.37
C LEU A 31 -4.00 0.87 18.24
N THR A 32 -2.67 0.84 18.33
CA THR A 32 -1.81 0.15 17.37
C THR A 32 -2.01 -1.36 17.42
N LEU A 33 -2.10 -1.94 18.62
CA LEU A 33 -2.37 -3.38 18.80
C LEU A 33 -3.74 -3.76 18.25
N LEU A 34 -4.76 -2.92 18.43
CA LEU A 34 -6.07 -3.16 17.83
C LEU A 34 -6.00 -3.13 16.30
N GLU A 35 -5.30 -2.14 15.72
CA GLU A 35 -5.09 -2.05 14.27
C GLU A 35 -4.37 -3.29 13.71
N ILE A 36 -3.29 -3.70 14.37
CA ILE A 36 -2.54 -4.92 14.03
C ILE A 36 -3.45 -6.15 14.16
N ALA A 37 -4.15 -6.31 15.28
CA ALA A 37 -4.97 -7.48 15.55
C ALA A 37 -6.02 -7.71 14.45
N TRP A 38 -6.82 -6.69 14.10
CA TRP A 38 -7.85 -6.88 13.06
C TRP A 38 -7.26 -7.09 11.67
N ARG A 39 -6.13 -6.45 11.35
CA ARG A 39 -5.43 -6.66 10.07
C ARG A 39 -4.89 -8.07 9.94
N TRP A 40 -4.33 -8.61 11.01
CA TRP A 40 -3.75 -9.95 11.04
C TRP A 40 -4.81 -11.05 11.10
N ILE A 41 -5.97 -10.79 11.72
CA ILE A 41 -7.15 -11.69 11.63
C ILE A 41 -7.54 -11.95 10.17
N PHE A 42 -7.42 -10.97 9.29
CA PHE A 42 -7.61 -11.18 7.85
C PHE A 42 -6.32 -11.63 7.12
N GLY A 43 -5.19 -11.05 7.49
CA GLY A 43 -3.90 -11.25 6.83
C GLY A 43 -3.39 -12.68 6.94
N ILE A 44 -3.42 -13.29 8.13
CA ILE A 44 -2.94 -14.67 8.32
C ILE A 44 -3.77 -15.66 7.47
N PRO A 45 -5.11 -15.70 7.55
CA PRO A 45 -5.89 -16.60 6.70
C PRO A 45 -5.68 -16.35 5.21
N THR A 46 -5.53 -15.09 4.81
CA THR A 46 -5.24 -14.73 3.40
C THR A 46 -3.89 -15.29 2.96
N LEU A 47 -2.84 -15.13 3.77
CA LEU A 47 -1.52 -15.68 3.50
C LEU A 47 -1.55 -17.22 3.42
N LEU A 48 -2.26 -17.88 4.34
CA LEU A 48 -2.43 -19.33 4.32
C LEU A 48 -3.18 -19.80 3.06
N ALA A 49 -4.23 -19.10 2.66
CA ALA A 49 -4.95 -19.41 1.42
C ALA A 49 -4.05 -19.22 0.19
N LEU A 50 -3.32 -18.11 0.11
CA LEU A 50 -2.37 -17.84 -0.98
C LEU A 50 -1.24 -18.87 -1.01
N MET A 51 -0.72 -19.29 0.14
CA MET A 51 0.29 -20.34 0.23
C MET A 51 -0.27 -21.70 -0.21
N HIS A 52 -1.49 -22.03 0.20
CA HIS A 52 -2.14 -23.28 -0.17
C HIS A 52 -2.40 -23.37 -1.67
N TYR A 53 -3.07 -22.39 -2.26
CA TYR A 53 -3.33 -22.41 -3.71
C TYR A 53 -2.06 -22.16 -4.53
N GLY A 54 -1.16 -21.31 -4.04
CA GLY A 54 0.15 -21.07 -4.66
C GLY A 54 0.97 -22.36 -4.74
N SER A 55 1.09 -23.10 -3.64
CA SER A 55 1.82 -24.37 -3.64
C SER A 55 1.19 -25.43 -4.55
N GLN A 56 -0.14 -25.50 -4.65
CA GLN A 56 -0.81 -26.38 -5.62
C GLN A 56 -0.50 -25.99 -7.07
N ILE A 57 -0.58 -24.70 -7.40
CA ILE A 57 -0.23 -24.20 -8.73
C ILE A 57 1.23 -24.55 -9.04
N LEU A 58 2.15 -24.24 -8.12
CA LEU A 58 3.57 -24.52 -8.32
C LEU A 58 3.84 -26.03 -8.45
N ALA A 59 3.16 -26.88 -7.68
CA ALA A 59 3.31 -28.33 -7.77
C ALA A 59 2.80 -28.91 -9.11
N SER A 60 1.85 -28.25 -9.75
CA SER A 60 1.30 -28.67 -11.05
C SER A 60 2.21 -28.37 -12.24
N VAL A 61 3.22 -27.50 -12.08
CA VAL A 61 4.08 -27.05 -13.16
C VAL A 61 5.31 -27.96 -13.28
N PRO A 62 5.63 -28.48 -14.49
CA PRO A 62 6.83 -29.26 -14.71
C PRO A 62 8.08 -28.37 -14.76
N TRP A 63 8.59 -27.92 -13.61
CA TRP A 63 9.72 -26.97 -13.51
C TRP A 63 10.99 -27.41 -14.24
N ARG A 64 11.21 -28.71 -14.41
CA ARG A 64 12.36 -29.22 -15.16
C ARG A 64 12.29 -28.88 -16.65
N SER A 65 11.09 -28.81 -17.24
CA SER A 65 10.92 -28.50 -18.67
C SER A 65 10.96 -27.01 -18.97
N THR A 66 10.89 -26.14 -17.95
CA THR A 66 10.96 -24.68 -18.13
C THR A 66 12.40 -24.15 -18.12
N GLY A 67 13.38 -24.98 -17.77
CA GLY A 67 14.79 -24.58 -17.65
C GLY A 67 15.10 -23.65 -16.46
N ILE A 68 14.09 -23.26 -15.66
CA ILE A 68 14.28 -22.29 -14.57
C ILE A 68 15.17 -22.84 -13.45
N ALA A 69 15.17 -24.17 -13.25
CA ALA A 69 16.04 -24.82 -12.28
C ALA A 69 17.53 -24.79 -12.68
N GLN A 70 17.83 -24.52 -13.95
CA GLN A 70 19.20 -24.40 -14.46
C GLN A 70 19.67 -22.95 -14.53
N LEU A 71 18.77 -22.00 -14.25
CA LEU A 71 19.04 -20.58 -14.32
C LEU A 71 19.85 -20.17 -13.08
N SER A 72 21.15 -19.94 -13.26
CA SER A 72 22.00 -19.40 -12.20
C SER A 72 21.94 -17.87 -12.15
N ILE A 73 22.20 -17.29 -10.98
CA ILE A 73 22.31 -15.82 -10.80
C ILE A 73 23.39 -15.26 -11.75
N ASN A 74 24.50 -15.98 -11.93
CA ASN A 74 25.57 -15.58 -12.84
C ASN A 74 25.10 -15.51 -14.30
N GLN A 75 24.27 -16.44 -14.76
CA GLN A 75 23.70 -16.41 -16.11
C GLN A 75 22.69 -15.28 -16.31
N LEU A 76 21.92 -14.92 -15.26
CA LEU A 76 21.04 -13.75 -15.29
C LEU A 76 21.83 -12.44 -15.48
N LEU A 77 23.05 -12.37 -14.93
CA LEU A 77 23.92 -11.21 -15.03
C LEU A 77 24.68 -11.15 -16.37
N THR A 78 25.05 -12.30 -16.94
CA THR A 78 25.84 -12.35 -18.19
C THR A 78 24.97 -12.41 -19.45
N ASP A 79 23.79 -13.01 -19.39
CA ASP A 79 22.83 -13.10 -20.50
C ASP A 79 21.40 -12.81 -20.02
N PRO A 80 21.07 -11.53 -19.76
CA PRO A 80 19.76 -11.12 -19.26
C PRO A 80 18.63 -11.44 -20.26
N MET A 81 18.94 -11.53 -21.56
CA MET A 81 17.93 -11.83 -22.57
C MET A 81 17.48 -13.29 -22.45
N ARG A 82 18.42 -14.23 -22.36
CA ARG A 82 18.10 -15.64 -22.11
C ARG A 82 17.44 -15.85 -20.76
N GLY A 83 17.88 -15.13 -19.73
CA GLY A 83 17.25 -15.15 -18.41
C GLY A 83 15.78 -14.73 -18.47
N SER A 84 15.49 -13.60 -19.12
CA SER A 84 14.12 -13.10 -19.26
C SER A 84 13.22 -14.02 -20.10
N ALA A 85 13.73 -14.59 -21.19
CA ALA A 85 13.00 -15.58 -22.00
C ALA A 85 12.63 -16.84 -21.20
N THR A 86 13.56 -17.35 -20.38
CA THR A 86 13.33 -18.53 -19.54
C THR A 86 12.28 -18.23 -18.45
N VAL A 87 12.34 -17.05 -17.83
CA VAL A 87 11.33 -16.60 -16.87
C VAL A 87 9.96 -16.43 -17.55
N ALA A 88 9.91 -15.84 -18.74
CA ALA A 88 8.68 -15.71 -19.51
C ALA A 88 8.07 -17.08 -19.85
N GLN A 89 8.89 -18.06 -20.21
CA GLN A 89 8.43 -19.42 -20.48
C GLN A 89 7.87 -20.12 -19.25
N ALA A 90 8.50 -19.95 -18.09
CA ALA A 90 7.95 -20.45 -16.82
C ALA A 90 6.63 -19.74 -16.47
N LEU A 91 6.55 -18.43 -16.66
CA LEU A 91 5.32 -17.65 -16.44
C LEU A 91 4.19 -18.09 -17.36
N MET A 92 4.45 -18.45 -18.62
CA MET A 92 3.42 -18.98 -19.53
C MET A 92 2.80 -20.28 -19.03
N MET A 93 3.52 -21.09 -18.24
CA MET A 93 3.01 -22.31 -17.63
C MET A 93 2.23 -22.03 -16.32
N VAL A 94 2.71 -21.07 -15.52
CA VAL A 94 2.11 -20.73 -14.21
C VAL A 94 0.88 -19.82 -14.35
N ALA A 95 0.88 -18.92 -15.34
CA ALA A 95 -0.13 -17.88 -15.46
C ALA A 95 -1.56 -18.42 -15.68
N PRO A 96 -1.82 -19.39 -16.56
CA PRO A 96 -3.18 -19.91 -16.76
C PRO A 96 -3.83 -20.47 -15.48
N PRO A 97 -3.23 -21.40 -14.72
CA PRO A 97 -3.83 -21.88 -13.48
C PRO A 97 -3.89 -20.79 -12.40
N ALA A 98 -2.91 -19.89 -12.33
CA ALA A 98 -2.95 -18.76 -11.41
C ALA A 98 -4.12 -17.82 -11.70
N LEU A 99 -4.42 -17.54 -12.97
CA LEU A 99 -5.57 -16.71 -13.38
C LEU A 99 -6.90 -17.39 -13.05
N VAL A 100 -7.01 -18.72 -13.17
CA VAL A 100 -8.22 -19.46 -12.78
C VAL A 100 -8.50 -19.29 -11.29
N VAL A 101 -7.48 -19.44 -10.44
CA VAL A 101 -7.63 -19.22 -9.00
C VAL A 101 -7.92 -17.75 -8.69
N ALA A 102 -7.17 -16.82 -9.30
CA ALA A 102 -7.32 -15.39 -9.07
C ALA A 102 -8.72 -14.87 -9.43
N LYS A 103 -9.36 -15.41 -10.48
CA LYS A 103 -10.71 -15.02 -10.93
C LYS A 103 -11.76 -15.08 -9.82
N TRP A 104 -11.68 -16.04 -8.90
CA TRP A 104 -12.64 -16.17 -7.80
C TRP A 104 -12.03 -15.78 -6.45
N LEU A 105 -10.74 -16.07 -6.22
CA LEU A 105 -10.09 -15.78 -4.94
C LEU A 105 -9.86 -14.28 -4.77
N ALA A 106 -9.44 -13.55 -5.81
CA ALA A 106 -9.22 -12.12 -5.72
C ALA A 106 -10.48 -11.32 -5.35
N PRO A 107 -11.64 -11.47 -6.03
CA PRO A 107 -12.85 -10.74 -5.62
C PRO A 107 -13.34 -11.14 -4.22
N LEU A 108 -13.19 -12.42 -3.84
CA LEU A 108 -13.52 -12.89 -2.49
C LEU A 108 -12.67 -12.20 -1.44
N LEU A 109 -11.34 -12.17 -1.63
CA LEU A 109 -10.40 -11.52 -0.72
C LEU A 109 -10.63 -10.01 -0.65
N ILE A 110 -10.94 -9.37 -1.78
CA ILE A 110 -11.27 -7.94 -1.83
C ILE A 110 -12.52 -7.64 -1.01
N LEU A 111 -13.58 -8.43 -1.17
CA LEU A 111 -14.84 -8.25 -0.44
C LEU A 111 -14.66 -8.51 1.05
N ALA A 112 -13.99 -9.61 1.40
CA ALA A 112 -13.68 -9.95 2.79
C ALA A 112 -12.82 -8.86 3.45
N TRP A 113 -11.80 -8.35 2.76
CA TRP A 113 -10.99 -7.22 3.23
C TRP A 113 -11.83 -5.96 3.44
N ALA A 114 -12.73 -5.62 2.51
CA ALA A 114 -13.59 -4.45 2.63
C ALA A 114 -14.47 -4.52 3.90
N ILE A 115 -15.03 -5.70 4.19
CA ILE A 115 -15.85 -5.96 5.39
C ILE A 115 -15.00 -5.86 6.65
N VAL A 116 -13.91 -6.63 6.73
CA VAL A 116 -13.05 -6.66 7.91
C VAL A 116 -12.43 -5.29 8.16
N SER A 117 -12.00 -4.58 7.11
CA SER A 117 -11.45 -3.23 7.24
C SER A 117 -12.51 -2.20 7.67
N ALA A 118 -13.76 -2.32 7.23
CA ALA A 118 -14.82 -1.43 7.69
C ALA A 118 -15.10 -1.63 9.19
N LEU A 119 -15.18 -2.87 9.65
CA LEU A 119 -15.38 -3.21 11.06
C LEU A 119 -14.18 -2.79 11.91
N GLY A 120 -12.97 -3.20 11.52
CA GLY A 120 -11.73 -2.89 12.23
C GLY A 120 -11.49 -1.38 12.36
N ARG A 121 -11.71 -0.61 11.28
CA ARG A 121 -11.60 0.86 11.34
C ARG A 121 -12.67 1.50 12.21
N THR A 122 -13.91 0.98 12.20
CA THR A 122 -14.95 1.47 13.10
C THR A 122 -14.52 1.31 14.55
N LEU A 123 -13.96 0.15 14.91
CA LEU A 123 -13.48 -0.13 16.26
C LEU A 123 -12.31 0.78 16.66
N VAL A 124 -11.31 0.93 15.79
CA VAL A 124 -10.14 1.78 16.06
C VAL A 124 -10.54 3.24 16.22
N LEU A 125 -11.40 3.76 15.34
CA LEU A 125 -11.84 5.15 15.43
C LEU A 125 -12.71 5.42 16.66
N ARG A 126 -13.64 4.52 17.01
CA ARG A 126 -14.41 4.66 18.26
C ARG A 126 -13.54 4.56 19.51
N ARG A 127 -12.43 3.81 19.44
CA ARG A 127 -11.48 3.73 20.55
C ARG A 127 -10.60 4.97 20.66
N MET A 128 -10.39 5.68 19.56
CA MET A 128 -9.71 6.98 19.55
C MET A 128 -10.60 8.10 20.10
N ASP A 129 -11.88 8.11 19.72
CA ASP A 129 -12.88 9.08 20.17
C ASP A 129 -14.25 8.41 20.28
N GLU A 130 -14.76 8.32 21.51
CA GLU A 130 -16.01 7.63 21.82
C GLU A 130 -17.25 8.39 21.31
N ASN A 131 -17.11 9.68 20.99
CA ASN A 131 -18.19 10.52 20.45
C ASN A 131 -18.48 10.23 18.97
N LEU A 132 -17.63 9.47 18.29
CA LEU A 132 -17.81 9.13 16.88
C LEU A 132 -18.92 8.08 16.70
N HIS A 133 -19.83 8.35 15.76
CA HIS A 133 -20.93 7.44 15.44
C HIS A 133 -20.44 6.18 14.71
N ALA A 134 -20.90 5.01 15.14
CA ALA A 134 -20.62 3.75 14.45
C ALA A 134 -21.39 3.69 13.11
N ARG A 135 -20.68 3.78 11.99
CA ARG A 135 -21.26 3.69 10.63
C ARG A 135 -20.53 2.64 9.79
N PRO A 136 -20.54 1.35 10.18
CA PRO A 136 -19.78 0.31 9.49
C PRO A 136 -20.21 0.14 8.04
N PHE A 137 -21.51 0.28 7.74
CA PHE A 137 -22.00 0.20 6.37
C PHE A 137 -21.50 1.36 5.49
N THR A 138 -21.50 2.59 6.00
CA THR A 138 -20.94 3.74 5.26
C THR A 138 -19.45 3.53 4.99
N LEU A 139 -18.71 3.04 5.99
CA LEU A 139 -17.28 2.73 5.85
C LEU A 139 -17.02 1.60 4.85
N LEU A 140 -17.87 0.58 4.79
CA LEU A 140 -17.82 -0.48 3.79
C LEU A 140 -17.94 0.10 2.38
N VAL A 141 -18.98 0.90 2.13
CA VAL A 141 -19.21 1.54 0.83
C VAL A 141 -18.03 2.44 0.46
N LEU A 142 -17.55 3.27 1.39
CA LEU A 142 -16.38 4.14 1.14
C LEU A 142 -15.10 3.34 0.85
N ASN A 143 -14.90 2.21 1.52
CA ASN A 143 -13.78 1.31 1.24
C ASN A 143 -13.88 0.71 -0.17
N VAL A 144 -15.06 0.25 -0.59
CA VAL A 144 -15.29 -0.26 -1.95
C VAL A 144 -15.05 0.84 -2.97
N VAL A 145 -15.59 2.04 -2.75
CA VAL A 145 -15.38 3.20 -3.64
C VAL A 145 -13.90 3.56 -3.74
N ARG A 146 -13.13 3.47 -2.64
CA ARG A 146 -11.67 3.69 -2.64
C ARG A 146 -10.92 2.66 -3.49
N LEU A 147 -11.42 1.44 -3.63
CA LEU A 147 -10.78 0.42 -4.46
C LEU A 147 -10.88 0.73 -5.95
N ILE A 148 -11.93 1.43 -6.39
CA ILE A 148 -12.13 1.77 -7.81
C ILE A 148 -10.94 2.55 -8.40
N PRO A 149 -10.51 3.71 -7.84
CA PRO A 149 -9.35 4.42 -8.37
C PRO A 149 -8.03 3.67 -8.14
N LEU A 150 -7.94 2.82 -7.13
CA LEU A 150 -6.75 2.00 -6.89
C LEU A 150 -6.59 0.93 -7.98
N CYS A 151 -7.62 0.14 -8.21
CA CYS A 151 -7.66 -0.89 -9.25
C CYS A 151 -7.59 -0.25 -10.65
N GLY A 152 -8.31 0.86 -10.88
CA GLY A 152 -8.27 1.59 -12.14
C GLY A 152 -6.89 2.19 -12.42
N GLY A 153 -6.24 2.78 -11.42
CA GLY A 153 -4.87 3.29 -11.55
C GLY A 153 -3.85 2.18 -11.80
N ALA A 154 -3.96 1.05 -11.10
CA ALA A 154 -3.11 -0.10 -11.31
C ALA A 154 -3.31 -0.73 -12.71
N ALA A 155 -4.55 -0.86 -13.17
CA ALA A 155 -4.87 -1.36 -14.50
C ALA A 155 -4.33 -0.41 -15.59
N LEU A 156 -4.56 0.90 -15.44
CA LEU A 156 -4.04 1.91 -16.37
C LEU A 156 -2.51 1.86 -16.43
N TRP A 157 -1.84 1.80 -15.27
CA TRP A 157 -0.40 1.65 -15.18
C TRP A 157 0.09 0.38 -15.89
N TRP A 158 -0.57 -0.76 -15.67
CA TRP A 158 -0.23 -2.02 -16.32
C TRP A 158 -0.39 -1.95 -17.85
N PHE A 159 -1.50 -1.42 -18.34
CA PHE A 159 -1.74 -1.27 -19.78
C PHE A 159 -0.75 -0.31 -20.42
N ALA A 160 -0.46 0.83 -19.77
CA ALA A 160 0.54 1.78 -20.25
C ALA A 160 1.93 1.14 -20.30
N LEU A 161 2.35 0.44 -19.24
CA LEU A 161 3.65 -0.23 -19.19
C LEU A 161 3.75 -1.35 -20.22
N SER A 162 2.68 -2.13 -20.40
CA SER A 162 2.60 -3.18 -21.43
C SER A 162 2.69 -2.61 -22.84
N ALA A 163 2.04 -1.48 -23.10
CA ALA A 163 2.11 -0.80 -24.40
C ALA A 163 3.51 -0.23 -24.67
N VAL A 164 4.20 0.28 -23.64
CA VAL A 164 5.60 0.68 -23.75
C VAL A 164 6.48 -0.54 -24.04
N ALA A 165 6.34 -1.62 -23.26
CA ALA A 165 7.12 -2.85 -23.46
C ALA A 165 6.96 -3.42 -24.88
N GLN A 166 5.73 -3.40 -25.42
CA GLN A 166 5.47 -3.82 -26.79
C GLN A 166 6.26 -3.00 -27.80
N LYS A 167 6.28 -1.66 -27.66
CA LYS A 167 6.95 -0.76 -28.60
C LYS A 167 8.47 -0.71 -28.46
N THR A 168 9.00 -0.84 -27.25
CA THR A 168 10.43 -0.62 -26.99
C THR A 168 11.24 -1.91 -26.89
N ILE A 169 10.59 -3.05 -26.62
CA ILE A 169 11.26 -4.34 -26.44
C ILE A 169 10.79 -5.34 -27.48
N LEU A 170 9.49 -5.65 -27.50
CA LEU A 170 8.98 -6.78 -28.30
C LEU A 170 9.05 -6.50 -29.81
N GLN A 171 8.53 -5.35 -30.28
CA GLN A 171 8.54 -5.01 -31.70
C GLN A 171 9.97 -4.88 -32.29
N PRO A 172 10.93 -4.16 -31.65
CA PRO A 172 12.30 -4.14 -32.13
C PRO A 172 12.94 -5.54 -32.16
N SER A 173 12.70 -6.35 -31.13
CA SER A 173 13.24 -7.72 -31.08
C SER A 173 12.69 -8.62 -32.20
N GLU A 174 11.42 -8.46 -32.59
CA GLU A 174 10.82 -9.19 -33.71
C GLU A 174 11.36 -8.70 -35.07
N ALA A 175 11.69 -7.41 -35.17
CA ALA A 175 12.29 -6.81 -36.36
C ALA A 175 13.81 -7.09 -36.49
N GLY A 176 14.42 -7.73 -35.49
CA GLY A 176 15.88 -7.94 -35.44
C GLY A 176 16.68 -6.68 -35.07
N GLU A 177 16.02 -5.66 -34.54
CA GLU A 177 16.62 -4.43 -34.02
C GLU A 177 16.97 -4.57 -32.53
N GLU A 178 17.90 -3.73 -32.05
CA GLU A 178 18.28 -3.74 -30.63
C GLU A 178 17.13 -3.21 -29.73
N PRO A 179 16.74 -3.97 -28.67
CA PRO A 179 15.73 -3.51 -27.72
C PRO A 179 16.13 -2.22 -27.01
N GLN A 180 15.23 -1.25 -26.99
CA GLN A 180 15.42 0.05 -26.34
C GLN A 180 15.10 -0.04 -24.83
N VAL A 181 15.86 -0.85 -24.11
CA VAL A 181 15.64 -1.14 -22.68
C VAL A 181 15.68 0.13 -21.82
N MET A 182 16.57 1.07 -22.15
CA MET A 182 16.67 2.34 -21.41
C MET A 182 15.37 3.15 -21.47
N VAL A 183 14.71 3.21 -22.64
CA VAL A 183 13.43 3.91 -22.81
C VAL A 183 12.33 3.22 -22.00
N TYR A 184 12.31 1.88 -22.01
CA TYR A 184 11.38 1.11 -21.18
C TYR A 184 11.55 1.41 -19.68
N ILE A 185 12.79 1.39 -19.17
CA ILE A 185 13.07 1.66 -17.75
C ILE A 185 12.68 3.10 -17.39
N ALA A 186 13.04 4.08 -18.23
CA ALA A 186 12.67 5.49 -18.01
C ALA A 186 11.15 5.67 -17.94
N ALA A 187 10.41 5.04 -18.86
CA ALA A 187 8.95 5.06 -18.86
C ALA A 187 8.36 4.33 -17.64
N ALA A 188 8.92 3.19 -17.23
CA ALA A 188 8.49 2.45 -16.05
C ALA A 188 8.62 3.29 -14.77
N ILE A 189 9.74 4.01 -14.62
CA ILE A 189 9.97 4.94 -13.51
C ILE A 189 8.96 6.09 -13.56
N ALA A 190 8.83 6.75 -14.72
CA ALA A 190 7.93 7.89 -14.90
C ALA A 190 6.46 7.52 -14.63
N LEU A 191 5.98 6.39 -15.15
CA LEU A 191 4.62 5.89 -14.93
C LEU A 191 4.38 5.53 -13.46
N SER A 192 5.36 4.90 -12.80
CA SER A 192 5.26 4.53 -11.39
C SER A 192 5.22 5.76 -10.48
N LEU A 193 6.06 6.77 -10.77
CA LEU A 193 6.02 8.07 -10.08
C LEU A 193 4.70 8.80 -10.35
N GLY A 194 4.19 8.76 -11.58
CA GLY A 194 2.89 9.31 -11.94
C GLY A 194 1.75 8.68 -11.15
N LEU A 195 1.73 7.34 -11.03
CA LEU A 195 0.76 6.62 -10.22
C LEU A 195 0.87 6.99 -8.73
N PHE A 196 2.08 7.13 -8.22
CA PHE A 196 2.31 7.57 -6.84
C PHE A 196 1.79 8.99 -6.59
N LEU A 197 2.10 9.94 -7.49
CA LEU A 197 1.62 11.33 -7.40
C LEU A 197 0.10 11.40 -7.49
N PHE A 198 -0.50 10.64 -8.41
CA PHE A 198 -1.95 10.52 -8.53
C PHE A 198 -2.56 10.04 -7.20
N TRP A 199 -2.00 8.99 -6.61
CA TRP A 199 -2.50 8.46 -5.33
C TRP A 199 -2.27 9.42 -4.16
N ALA A 200 -1.13 10.11 -4.11
CA ALA A 200 -0.86 11.14 -3.10
C ALA A 200 -1.87 12.30 -3.20
N ALA A 201 -2.25 12.70 -4.42
CA ALA A 201 -3.17 13.79 -4.69
C ALA A 201 -4.63 13.47 -4.32
N ILE A 202 -5.08 12.22 -4.46
CA ILE A 202 -6.48 11.84 -4.16
C ILE A 202 -6.65 11.08 -2.84
N GLY A 203 -5.59 10.46 -2.33
CA GLY A 203 -5.64 9.52 -1.21
C GLY A 203 -6.10 10.15 0.12
N TRP A 204 -5.88 11.46 0.29
CA TRP A 204 -6.38 12.20 1.45
C TRP A 204 -7.91 12.26 1.47
N ILE A 205 -8.58 12.37 0.32
CA ILE A 205 -10.06 12.42 0.22
C ILE A 205 -10.66 11.13 0.78
N PHE A 206 -10.11 9.99 0.37
CA PHE A 206 -10.56 8.66 0.82
C PHE A 206 -10.17 8.35 2.27
N THR A 207 -9.22 9.09 2.84
CA THR A 207 -8.86 8.97 4.26
C THR A 207 -9.76 9.89 5.12
N ALA A 208 -10.12 11.07 4.62
CA ALA A 208 -10.98 12.03 5.28
C ALA A 208 -12.47 11.64 5.28
N ALA A 209 -13.00 11.11 4.18
CA ALA A 209 -14.43 10.78 4.07
C ALA A 209 -14.93 9.79 5.16
N PRO A 210 -14.22 8.69 5.47
CA PRO A 210 -14.54 7.81 6.59
C PRO A 210 -14.70 8.53 7.94
N LEU A 211 -13.80 9.46 8.24
CA LEU A 211 -13.82 10.21 9.50
C LEU A 211 -15.03 11.14 9.56
N LEU A 212 -15.30 11.87 8.47
CA LEU A 212 -16.47 12.74 8.36
C LEU A 212 -17.79 11.98 8.45
N ALA A 213 -17.86 10.78 7.87
CA ALA A 213 -19.03 9.92 7.98
C ALA A 213 -19.33 9.52 9.44
N MET A 214 -18.30 9.21 10.22
CA MET A 214 -18.47 8.83 11.63
C MET A 214 -18.75 10.04 12.52
N ARG A 215 -18.10 11.17 12.28
CA ARG A 215 -18.28 12.38 13.09
C ARG A 215 -19.66 13.00 12.88
N ASP A 216 -19.97 13.35 11.63
CA ASP A 216 -21.16 14.12 11.26
C ASP A 216 -22.37 13.21 10.94
N GLY A 217 -22.22 11.89 11.10
CA GLY A 217 -23.27 10.91 10.82
C GLY A 217 -23.68 10.85 9.33
N LEU A 218 -22.82 11.30 8.43
CA LEU A 218 -23.12 11.43 7.00
C LEU A 218 -23.19 10.07 6.28
N GLY A 219 -24.03 10.02 5.23
CA GLY A 219 -24.03 8.91 4.27
C GLY A 219 -22.77 8.90 3.38
N PRO A 220 -22.54 7.83 2.59
CA PRO A 220 -21.33 7.66 1.79
C PRO A 220 -21.08 8.81 0.81
N VAL A 221 -22.08 9.17 -0.01
CA VAL A 221 -21.97 10.24 -1.00
C VAL A 221 -21.80 11.61 -0.35
N ALA A 222 -22.52 11.85 0.75
CA ALA A 222 -22.42 13.09 1.51
C ALA A 222 -21.03 13.26 2.14
N SER A 223 -20.46 12.20 2.72
CA SER A 223 -19.11 12.23 3.30
C SER A 223 -18.01 12.46 2.26
N LEU A 224 -18.14 11.89 1.05
CA LEU A 224 -17.17 12.13 -0.03
C LEU A 224 -17.25 13.57 -0.55
N ARG A 225 -18.48 14.09 -0.73
CA ARG A 225 -18.71 15.49 -1.10
C ARG A 225 -18.19 16.44 -0.03
N ALA A 226 -18.41 16.12 1.25
CA ALA A 226 -17.89 16.89 2.37
C ALA A 226 -16.36 16.89 2.38
N ALA A 227 -15.72 15.73 2.15
CA ALA A 227 -14.27 15.62 2.06
C ALA A 227 -13.68 16.49 0.92
N MET A 228 -14.35 16.56 -0.23
CA MET A 228 -13.92 17.43 -1.33
C MET A 228 -14.09 18.93 -1.04
N ARG A 229 -14.98 19.30 -0.11
CA ARG A 229 -15.32 20.68 0.25
C ARG A 229 -14.63 21.19 1.51
N LEU A 230 -13.56 20.53 1.96
CA LEU A 230 -12.91 20.81 3.25
C LEU A 230 -12.21 22.18 3.40
N GLY A 231 -12.24 23.04 2.38
CA GLY A 231 -11.78 24.43 2.46
C GLY A 231 -10.38 24.55 3.07
N GLY A 232 -10.24 25.35 4.14
CA GLY A 232 -8.97 25.62 4.82
C GLY A 232 -8.27 24.40 5.45
N LEU A 233 -9.01 23.32 5.75
CA LEU A 233 -8.42 22.08 6.30
C LEU A 233 -7.67 21.26 5.24
N ARG A 234 -7.91 21.52 3.95
CA ARG A 234 -7.34 20.75 2.84
C ARG A 234 -5.81 20.75 2.88
N GLY A 235 -5.18 21.90 3.15
CA GLY A 235 -3.73 22.03 3.18
C GLY A 235 -3.08 21.08 4.17
N GLY A 236 -3.53 21.09 5.43
CA GLY A 236 -2.97 20.24 6.47
C GLY A 236 -3.24 18.74 6.27
N LEU A 237 -4.40 18.36 5.72
CA LEU A 237 -4.70 16.96 5.42
C LEU A 237 -3.85 16.42 4.27
N VAL A 238 -3.61 17.25 3.25
CA VAL A 238 -2.71 16.92 2.13
C VAL A 238 -1.28 16.81 2.64
N GLU A 239 -0.82 17.73 3.49
CA GLU A 239 0.52 17.71 4.09
C GLU A 239 0.74 16.44 4.91
N ILE A 240 -0.17 16.11 5.83
CA ILE A 240 -0.10 14.87 6.60
C ILE A 240 -0.12 13.66 5.66
N ASN A 241 -0.97 13.63 4.63
CA ASN A 241 -1.01 12.51 3.69
C ASN A 241 0.32 12.34 2.94
N LEU A 242 0.94 13.45 2.51
CA LEU A 242 2.22 13.44 1.81
C LEU A 242 3.36 12.95 2.70
N VAL A 243 3.48 13.50 3.92
CA VAL A 243 4.47 13.07 4.91
C VAL A 243 4.35 11.58 5.18
N MET A 244 3.12 11.09 5.34
CA MET A 244 2.87 9.66 5.55
C MET A 244 3.22 8.80 4.33
N GLY A 245 3.06 9.33 3.13
CA GLY A 245 3.56 8.69 1.91
C GLY A 245 5.08 8.51 1.94
N ILE A 246 5.81 9.58 2.28
CA ILE A 246 7.28 9.56 2.39
C ILE A 246 7.73 8.55 3.46
N VAL A 247 7.11 8.57 4.65
CA VAL A 247 7.43 7.63 5.73
C VAL A 247 7.23 6.18 5.28
N LYS A 248 6.17 5.87 4.54
CA LYS A 248 5.93 4.51 4.02
C LYS A 248 6.98 4.07 3.01
N ILE A 249 7.41 4.97 2.11
CA ILE A 249 8.51 4.67 1.19
C ILE A 249 9.79 4.43 2.00
N ALA A 250 10.10 5.27 2.97
CA ALA A 250 11.28 5.09 3.83
C ALA A 250 11.26 3.76 4.58
N LEU A 251 10.11 3.33 5.11
CA LEU A 251 9.95 2.01 5.74
C LEU A 251 10.17 0.86 4.75
N LEU A 252 9.68 1.01 3.52
CA LEU A 252 9.87 0.00 2.48
C LEU A 252 11.35 -0.10 2.07
N VAL A 253 12.02 1.04 1.90
CA VAL A 253 13.47 1.09 1.62
C VAL A 253 14.25 0.48 2.78
N LEU A 254 13.89 0.79 4.02
CA LEU A 254 14.53 0.22 5.20
C LEU A 254 14.34 -1.30 5.27
N ALA A 255 13.13 -1.79 4.98
CA ALA A 255 12.85 -3.22 4.90
C ALA A 255 13.66 -3.89 3.78
N LEU A 256 13.83 -3.23 2.63
CA LEU A 256 14.66 -3.72 1.53
C LEU A 256 16.14 -3.80 1.93
N VAL A 257 16.68 -2.74 2.54
CA VAL A 257 18.06 -2.68 3.02
C VAL A 257 18.30 -3.78 4.05
N PHE A 258 17.45 -3.91 5.07
CA PHE A 258 17.56 -4.99 6.05
C PHE A 258 17.37 -6.37 5.44
N SER A 259 16.53 -6.54 4.43
CA SER A 259 16.43 -7.83 3.73
C SER A 259 17.72 -8.19 2.99
N ALA A 260 18.49 -7.19 2.54
CA ALA A 260 19.75 -7.37 1.83
C ALA A 260 20.98 -7.48 2.75
N THR A 261 20.90 -7.09 4.03
CA THR A 261 22.05 -7.15 4.96
C THR A 261 22.72 -8.51 5.09
N PRO A 262 22.02 -9.67 4.95
CA PRO A 262 22.69 -10.96 5.04
C PRO A 262 23.49 -11.34 3.77
N LEU A 263 23.24 -10.70 2.62
CA LEU A 263 23.87 -11.09 1.34
C LEU A 263 25.40 -11.17 1.36
N PRO A 264 26.15 -10.26 2.03
CA PRO A 264 27.60 -10.35 2.12
C PRO A 264 28.11 -11.61 2.84
N PHE A 265 27.27 -12.28 3.63
CA PHE A 265 27.62 -13.48 4.41
C PHE A 265 27.07 -14.78 3.78
N GLN A 266 26.77 -14.76 2.47
CA GLN A 266 26.21 -15.90 1.73
C GLN A 266 27.00 -17.22 1.87
N THR A 267 28.29 -17.17 2.23
CA THR A 267 29.13 -18.36 2.44
C THR A 267 28.87 -19.07 3.77
N VAL A 268 28.21 -18.41 4.73
CA VAL A 268 27.99 -18.91 6.10
C VAL A 268 26.49 -19.04 6.41
N ILE A 269 25.63 -18.39 5.64
CA ILE A 269 24.19 -18.35 5.87
C ILE A 269 23.48 -19.55 5.24
N THR A 270 22.51 -20.11 5.97
CA THR A 270 21.59 -21.14 5.46
C THR A 270 20.32 -20.52 4.87
N ASP A 271 19.65 -21.25 3.97
CA ASP A 271 18.36 -20.84 3.39
C ASP A 271 17.29 -20.61 4.48
N ASP A 272 17.28 -21.45 5.52
CA ASP A 272 16.37 -21.31 6.67
C ASP A 272 16.59 -19.99 7.41
N PHE A 273 17.85 -19.58 7.61
CA PHE A 273 18.14 -18.30 8.24
C PHE A 273 17.64 -17.13 7.39
N LEU A 274 17.87 -17.15 6.06
CA LEU A 274 17.36 -16.11 5.16
C LEU A 274 15.84 -16.01 5.22
N PHE A 275 15.14 -17.14 5.21
CA PHE A 275 13.69 -17.17 5.32
C PHE A 275 13.22 -16.50 6.61
N TRP A 276 13.74 -16.92 7.77
CA TRP A 276 13.32 -16.36 9.06
C TRP A 276 13.73 -14.89 9.24
N TRP A 277 14.87 -14.49 8.69
CA TRP A 277 15.32 -13.11 8.69
C TRP A 277 14.39 -12.22 7.86
N THR A 278 14.14 -12.57 6.60
CA THR A 278 13.23 -11.82 5.73
C THR A 278 11.81 -11.82 6.28
N PHE A 279 11.35 -12.93 6.87
CA PHE A 279 10.08 -13.00 7.58
C PHE A 279 10.04 -12.01 8.74
N GLY A 280 11.06 -12.00 9.61
CA GLY A 280 11.17 -11.07 10.73
C GLY A 280 11.17 -9.60 10.30
N VAL A 281 11.95 -9.25 9.27
CA VAL A 281 11.98 -7.90 8.68
C VAL A 281 10.59 -7.53 8.13
N GLY A 282 9.91 -8.47 7.47
CA GLY A 282 8.54 -8.28 6.97
C GLY A 282 7.54 -8.01 8.10
N VAL A 283 7.62 -8.75 9.21
CA VAL A 283 6.78 -8.53 10.40
C VAL A 283 7.03 -7.14 11.01
N VAL A 284 8.30 -6.74 11.18
CA VAL A 284 8.66 -5.42 11.70
C VAL A 284 8.16 -4.31 10.78
N TYR A 285 8.28 -4.48 9.46
CA TYR A 285 7.72 -3.56 8.48
C TYR A 285 6.21 -3.41 8.62
N CYS A 286 5.47 -4.53 8.75
CA CYS A 286 4.03 -4.51 8.92
C CYS A 286 3.62 -3.76 10.20
N ILE A 287 4.26 -4.06 11.33
CA ILE A 287 4.02 -3.38 12.62
C ILE A 287 4.27 -1.86 12.49
N GLY A 288 5.40 -1.47 11.89
CA GLY A 288 5.72 -0.06 11.67
C GLY A 288 4.70 0.63 10.77
N SER A 289 4.34 0.00 9.65
CA SER A 289 3.35 0.51 8.70
C SER A 289 1.97 0.69 9.34
N ASP A 290 1.56 -0.24 10.21
CA ASP A 290 0.30 -0.17 10.96
C ASP A 290 0.31 0.95 11.99
N PHE A 291 1.40 1.09 12.77
CA PHE A 291 1.59 2.20 13.71
C PHE A 291 1.44 3.57 13.03
N PHE A 292 2.12 3.75 11.90
CA PHE A 292 2.07 4.98 11.13
C PHE A 292 0.70 5.22 10.49
N HIS A 293 -0.03 4.16 10.14
CA HIS A 293 -1.42 4.30 9.72
C HIS A 293 -2.32 4.86 10.83
N VAL A 294 -2.15 4.38 12.06
CA VAL A 294 -2.87 4.89 13.25
C VAL A 294 -2.49 6.35 13.52
N ALA A 295 -1.20 6.69 13.47
CA ALA A 295 -0.72 8.07 13.65
C ALA A 295 -1.34 9.05 12.64
N ARG A 296 -1.52 8.61 11.40
CA ARG A 296 -2.20 9.41 10.36
C ARG A 296 -3.67 9.71 10.73
N LEU A 297 -4.41 8.71 11.21
CA LEU A 297 -5.81 8.88 11.60
C LEU A 297 -5.93 9.80 12.82
N ALA A 298 -5.08 9.61 13.82
CA ALA A 298 -5.01 10.50 14.99
C ALA A 298 -4.68 11.94 14.57
N GLY A 299 -3.74 12.12 13.63
CA GLY A 299 -3.35 13.44 13.12
C GLY A 299 -4.49 14.16 12.44
N TYR A 300 -5.34 13.43 11.71
CA TYR A 300 -6.54 14.01 11.10
C TYR A 300 -7.52 14.46 12.20
N LEU A 301 -7.82 13.61 13.18
CA LEU A 301 -8.72 13.97 14.29
C LEU A 301 -8.23 15.18 15.08
N HIS A 302 -6.94 15.22 15.44
CA HIS A 302 -6.34 16.35 16.15
C HIS A 302 -6.38 17.65 15.35
N LEU A 303 -6.10 17.59 14.05
CA LEU A 303 -6.19 18.76 13.18
C LEU A 303 -7.62 19.31 13.12
N TRP A 304 -8.61 18.42 13.06
CA TRP A 304 -10.02 18.81 13.09
C TRP A 304 -10.43 19.46 14.41
N ALA A 305 -10.10 18.82 15.55
CA ALA A 305 -10.41 19.34 16.87
C ALA A 305 -9.80 20.74 17.10
N ALA A 306 -8.57 20.95 16.64
CA ALA A 306 -7.92 22.26 16.70
C ALA A 306 -8.71 23.31 15.90
N THR A 307 -9.18 22.99 14.69
CA THR A 307 -9.97 23.96 13.90
C THR A 307 -11.36 24.27 14.46
N GLU A 308 -11.97 23.36 15.21
CA GLU A 308 -13.27 23.62 15.85
C GLU A 308 -13.12 24.54 17.05
N SER A 309 -12.09 24.32 17.88
CA SER A 309 -11.79 25.19 19.03
C SER A 309 -11.51 26.65 18.66
N VAL A 310 -11.15 26.91 17.40
CA VAL A 310 -10.92 28.27 16.87
C VAL A 310 -12.22 28.93 16.37
N LYS A 311 -13.25 28.13 16.03
CA LYS A 311 -14.54 28.63 15.55
C LYS A 311 -15.53 28.93 16.67
N SER A 312 -15.40 28.26 17.82
CA SER A 312 -16.18 28.50 19.05
C SER A 312 -15.63 29.69 19.83
#